data_AF-A0A7U3VSP2-F1
#
_entry.id   AF-A0A7U3VSP2-F1
#
_cell.length_a   1.000
_cell.length_b   1.000
_cell.length_c   1.000
_cell.angle_alpha   90.00
_cell.angle_beta   90.00
_cell.angle_gamma   90.00
#
_symmetry.space_group_name_H-M   'P 1'
#
loop_
_entity.id
_entity.type
_entity.pdbx_description
1 polymer ?
#
loop_
_entity_poly.entity_id
_entity_poly.type
_entity_poly.pdbx_seq_one_letter_code
_entity_poly.pdbx_strand_id
1 'polypeptide(L)'
;MTATMTASQESSVTKTRLIRPVVAAAGVAATVLGLITAASPSSSGADGTDSAATAPVAVCSSPPPGQLACQAEVMTDGSAGARSFGAKNSAVLPGGYGPADLQSAYALASAVAAHAGRGRTVGIVDAYDAPTVEADLAVYRSTYGLPACTTAGGCFRKVDQRGDAGPLPAADASWAVETSLDVEAVSAACPDCDILLVEADGASADALADGVDTAVRLGADAVSNSYSTTESTVTDNNVTAKGGLPPRRASYDHPGVPILAASGDSGFQLDAPYPADLTSVIAVGGTSLSRSDTARGWTETVWGPAQGPGGAGAACSAHIDKPAWQHDTACPGRTVADVSAVADPHTGLAVYDSTPDTADGLPGGWLHAGGTSAATPLVAAMYVMAGPAPGIDGASGLYAHRGELNDVVGGPGVSIPGSGQECPATSGMCAALKGYDAPTGLGSPNGLAALRS
;
A
#
# COMPACT_ATOMS: atom_id res chain seq x y z
N MET A 1 19.52 35.07 65.49
CA MET A 1 19.84 36.23 66.34
C MET A 1 20.23 37.37 65.41
N THR A 2 19.71 38.57 65.74
CA THR A 2 20.05 39.91 65.23
C THR A 2 19.60 40.29 63.81
N ALA A 3 18.61 41.18 63.81
CA ALA A 3 18.04 41.93 62.71
C ALA A 3 18.50 43.40 62.76
N THR A 4 18.56 44.06 61.59
CA THR A 4 18.45 45.53 61.39
C THR A 4 18.38 45.75 59.86
N MET A 5 17.26 46.07 59.21
CA MET A 5 16.43 47.29 59.18
C MET A 5 17.19 48.61 59.00
N THR A 6 16.93 49.28 57.87
CA THR A 6 16.85 50.73 57.57
C THR A 6 16.61 50.86 56.05
N ALA A 7 15.99 51.89 55.48
CA ALA A 7 14.87 52.76 55.80
C ALA A 7 14.45 53.40 54.45
N SER A 8 13.19 53.80 54.36
CA SER A 8 12.49 54.37 53.20
C SER A 8 13.05 55.69 52.66
N GLN A 9 12.78 55.98 51.37
CA GLN A 9 12.42 57.34 50.95
C GLN A 9 11.47 57.35 49.73
N GLU A 10 10.29 57.95 49.92
CA GLU A 10 9.33 58.36 48.89
C GLU A 10 9.64 59.78 48.39
N SER A 11 9.35 60.04 47.10
CA SER A 11 8.85 61.31 46.51
C SER A 11 8.96 61.19 44.98
N SER A 12 8.13 61.73 44.11
CA SER A 12 6.86 62.45 44.18
C SER A 12 6.31 62.48 42.74
N VAL A 13 4.99 62.57 42.62
CA VAL A 13 4.21 62.60 41.38
C VAL A 13 4.39 63.92 40.63
N THR A 14 4.43 63.91 39.30
CA THR A 14 3.98 65.06 38.49
C THR A 14 3.13 64.57 37.32
N LYS A 15 1.85 64.96 37.35
CA LYS A 15 0.84 64.81 36.30
C LYS A 15 0.96 65.95 35.31
N THR A 16 0.91 65.66 34.01
CA THR A 16 0.56 66.66 32.99
C THR A 16 -0.58 66.11 32.13
N ARG A 17 -1.75 66.77 32.24
CA ARG A 17 -2.93 66.60 31.38
C ARG A 17 -2.85 67.59 30.21
N LEU A 18 -3.15 67.15 28.99
CA LEU A 18 -3.63 67.99 27.88
C LEU A 18 -4.73 67.17 27.16
N ILE A 19 -6.00 67.37 27.51
CA ILE A 19 -7.01 68.20 26.83
C ILE A 19 -7.31 67.74 25.38
N ARG A 20 -8.43 67.03 25.25
CA ARG A 20 -9.20 66.84 24.01
C ARG A 20 -9.95 68.12 23.64
N PRO A 21 -10.33 68.28 22.36
CA PRO A 21 -11.65 68.78 22.04
C PRO A 21 -12.50 67.69 21.37
N VAL A 22 -13.70 67.54 21.90
CA VAL A 22 -14.86 66.88 21.30
C VAL A 22 -15.58 67.93 20.46
N VAL A 23 -15.97 67.59 19.23
CA VAL A 23 -17.15 68.18 18.60
C VAL A 23 -18.04 67.03 18.15
N ALA A 24 -19.25 67.05 18.71
CA ALA A 24 -20.35 66.16 18.40
C ALA A 24 -21.34 66.90 17.49
N ALA A 25 -21.99 66.17 16.57
CA ALA A 25 -23.41 66.33 16.29
C ALA A 25 -23.93 65.23 15.34
N ALA A 26 -24.81 64.41 15.90
CA ALA A 26 -26.12 64.02 15.35
C ALA A 26 -26.16 63.34 13.96
N GLY A 27 -26.69 62.13 13.78
CA GLY A 27 -27.79 61.49 14.47
C GLY A 27 -28.86 61.18 13.43
N VAL A 28 -28.83 59.97 12.84
CA VAL A 28 -29.99 59.32 12.22
C VAL A 28 -29.90 57.83 12.52
N ALA A 29 -30.84 57.36 13.31
CA ALA A 29 -31.11 55.94 13.51
C ALA A 29 -31.78 55.38 12.24
N ALA A 30 -31.18 54.33 11.67
CA ALA A 30 -31.87 53.42 10.79
C ALA A 30 -31.44 52.00 11.19
N THR A 31 -32.40 51.28 11.77
CA THR A 31 -32.35 49.86 12.11
C THR A 31 -32.01 49.03 10.87
N VAL A 32 -30.90 48.29 10.91
CA VAL A 32 -30.67 47.12 10.04
C VAL A 32 -30.33 45.93 10.93
N LEU A 33 -31.38 45.28 11.42
CA LEU A 33 -31.31 43.91 11.87
C LEU A 33 -31.81 43.06 10.71
N GLY A 34 -30.88 42.46 9.97
CA GLY A 34 -31.16 41.63 8.81
C GLY A 34 -30.01 40.64 8.66
N LEU A 35 -29.98 39.65 9.56
CA LEU A 35 -29.21 38.43 9.37
C LEU A 35 -29.69 37.77 8.07
N ILE A 36 -28.86 37.79 7.03
CA ILE A 36 -29.05 36.90 5.88
C ILE A 36 -28.50 35.54 6.33
N THR A 37 -29.36 34.77 6.99
CA THR A 37 -29.20 33.32 7.01
C THR A 37 -29.50 32.83 5.60
N ALA A 38 -28.46 32.55 4.81
CA ALA A 38 -28.60 31.69 3.66
C ALA A 38 -28.97 30.29 4.18
N ALA A 39 -30.26 30.03 4.31
CA ALA A 39 -30.78 28.68 4.47
C ALA A 39 -30.53 27.98 3.13
N SER A 40 -29.51 27.12 3.08
CA SER A 40 -29.46 26.07 2.07
C SER A 40 -30.79 25.29 2.16
N PRO A 41 -31.43 24.94 1.03
CA PRO A 41 -32.57 24.03 1.09
C PRO A 41 -32.06 22.71 1.65
N SER A 42 -32.44 22.42 2.90
CA SER A 42 -32.38 21.06 3.44
C SER A 42 -33.31 20.22 2.58
N SER A 43 -32.75 19.51 1.62
CA SER A 43 -33.44 18.37 1.02
C SER A 43 -33.60 17.34 2.14
N SER A 44 -34.79 17.30 2.73
CA SER A 44 -35.27 16.15 3.50
C SER A 44 -35.39 14.98 2.54
N GLY A 45 -34.26 14.34 2.23
CA GLY A 45 -34.24 12.98 1.72
C GLY A 45 -34.69 12.09 2.86
N ALA A 46 -35.77 11.35 2.64
CA ALA A 46 -36.26 10.35 3.57
C ALA A 46 -35.12 9.39 3.95
N ASP A 47 -35.06 9.05 5.24
CA ASP A 47 -34.18 8.05 5.83
C ASP A 47 -34.17 6.77 4.99
N GLY A 48 -33.19 6.67 4.09
CA GLY A 48 -32.64 5.39 3.70
C GLY A 48 -31.81 4.96 4.89
N THR A 49 -32.08 3.78 5.43
CA THR A 49 -31.13 3.10 6.32
C THR A 49 -29.78 3.10 5.61
N ASP A 50 -28.82 3.89 6.09
CA ASP A 50 -27.41 3.70 5.73
C ASP A 50 -27.10 2.25 6.08
N SER A 51 -27.08 1.38 5.07
CA SER A 51 -26.36 0.13 5.17
C SER A 51 -24.93 0.55 5.49
N ALA A 52 -24.51 0.40 6.75
CA ALA A 52 -23.12 0.58 7.12
C ALA A 52 -22.28 -0.16 6.08
N ALA A 53 -21.42 0.57 5.36
CA ALA A 53 -20.54 -0.04 4.37
C ALA A 53 -19.83 -1.20 5.05
N THR A 54 -19.90 -2.38 4.43
CA THR A 54 -19.31 -3.59 5.00
C THR A 54 -17.81 -3.38 5.10
N ALA A 55 -17.27 -3.40 6.31
CA ALA A 55 -15.83 -3.22 6.49
C ALA A 55 -15.08 -4.41 5.88
N PRO A 56 -13.95 -4.16 5.20
CA PRO A 56 -13.06 -5.23 4.79
C PRO A 56 -12.51 -5.98 6.01
N VAL A 57 -12.14 -7.24 5.81
CA VAL A 57 -11.41 -8.05 6.80
C VAL A 57 -9.99 -8.28 6.34
N ALA A 58 -9.04 -8.21 7.28
CA ALA A 58 -7.66 -8.61 7.02
C ALA A 58 -7.62 -10.11 6.71
N VAL A 59 -6.86 -10.49 5.68
CA VAL A 59 -6.67 -11.89 5.30
C VAL A 59 -5.76 -12.58 6.31
N CYS A 60 -4.65 -11.95 6.70
CA CYS A 60 -3.77 -12.49 7.72
C CYS A 60 -3.98 -11.83 9.08
N SER A 61 -4.06 -12.65 10.12
CA SER A 61 -4.05 -12.18 11.51
C SER A 61 -2.72 -11.50 11.87
N SER A 62 -2.74 -10.61 12.88
CA SER A 62 -1.50 -9.98 13.37
C SER A 62 -0.47 -11.03 13.80
N PRO A 63 0.77 -10.94 13.32
CA PRO A 63 1.74 -12.01 13.53
C PRO A 63 2.30 -11.96 14.96
N PRO A 64 2.62 -13.13 15.56
CA PRO A 64 3.43 -13.15 16.78
C PRO A 64 4.87 -12.68 16.49
N PRO A 65 5.65 -12.29 17.52
CA PRO A 65 7.04 -11.87 17.33
C PRO A 65 7.87 -12.86 16.52
N GLY A 66 8.58 -12.36 15.51
CA GLY A 66 9.42 -13.15 14.60
C GLY A 66 8.67 -13.82 13.44
N GLN A 67 7.36 -13.62 13.34
CA GLN A 67 6.57 -13.94 12.15
C GLN A 67 6.13 -12.66 11.44
N LEU A 68 5.74 -12.83 10.18
CA LEU A 68 5.20 -11.79 9.31
C LEU A 68 3.77 -12.16 8.95
N ALA A 69 2.96 -11.15 8.63
CA ALA A 69 1.61 -11.34 8.13
C ALA A 69 1.54 -10.79 6.70
N CYS A 70 0.69 -11.40 5.88
CA CYS A 70 0.33 -10.82 4.60
C CYS A 70 -0.42 -9.50 4.80
N GLN A 71 -0.35 -8.62 3.79
CA GLN A 71 -0.93 -7.28 3.80
C GLN A 71 -2.09 -7.19 2.80
N ALA A 72 -3.05 -8.11 2.95
CA ALA A 72 -4.28 -8.15 2.16
C ALA A 72 -5.53 -7.94 3.00
N GLU A 73 -6.51 -7.31 2.37
CA GLU A 73 -7.84 -7.10 2.89
C GLU A 73 -8.88 -7.54 1.86
N VAL A 74 -9.97 -8.19 2.30
CA VAL A 74 -11.07 -8.64 1.44
C VAL A 74 -12.42 -8.09 1.89
N MET A 75 -13.27 -7.74 0.93
CA MET A 75 -14.65 -7.35 1.20
C MET A 75 -15.47 -8.60 1.58
N THR A 76 -16.20 -8.54 2.70
CA THR A 76 -16.96 -9.69 3.23
C THR A 76 -18.43 -9.75 2.79
N ASP A 77 -18.96 -8.68 2.22
CA ASP A 77 -20.25 -8.78 1.54
C ASP A 77 -20.06 -9.46 0.19
N GLY A 78 -21.08 -10.21 -0.26
CA GLY A 78 -21.10 -10.84 -1.57
C GLY A 78 -21.13 -9.84 -2.76
N SER A 79 -20.48 -8.68 -2.61
CA SER A 79 -20.25 -7.65 -3.61
C SER A 79 -19.20 -8.04 -4.67
N ALA A 80 -18.85 -9.33 -4.75
CA ALA A 80 -18.51 -10.01 -6.01
C ALA A 80 -19.66 -9.96 -7.07
N GLY A 81 -20.57 -8.98 -6.95
CA GLY A 81 -21.61 -8.64 -7.91
C GLY A 81 -20.98 -8.16 -9.21
N ALA A 82 -20.92 -9.07 -10.17
CA ALA A 82 -21.40 -8.86 -11.52
C ALA A 82 -21.39 -7.39 -12.03
N ARG A 83 -20.27 -6.92 -12.58
CA ARG A 83 -20.26 -5.66 -13.34
C ARG A 83 -20.97 -5.89 -14.68
N SER A 84 -22.16 -5.31 -14.85
CA SER A 84 -22.90 -5.33 -16.12
C SER A 84 -22.41 -4.22 -17.04
N PHE A 85 -21.67 -4.56 -18.11
CA PHE A 85 -21.38 -3.60 -19.17
C PHE A 85 -22.63 -3.37 -20.03
N GLY A 86 -22.96 -2.10 -20.28
CA GLY A 86 -24.10 -1.65 -21.07
C GLY A 86 -24.03 -1.97 -22.57
N ALA A 87 -23.78 -3.23 -22.94
CA ALA A 87 -24.08 -3.77 -24.27
C ALA A 87 -24.89 -5.05 -24.08
N LYS A 88 -25.94 -5.23 -24.88
CA LYS A 88 -26.99 -6.26 -24.72
C LYS A 88 -26.52 -7.73 -24.83
N ASN A 89 -25.21 -8.01 -24.77
CA ASN A 89 -24.57 -9.34 -24.78
C ASN A 89 -23.19 -9.36 -24.07
N SER A 90 -22.89 -8.42 -23.17
CA SER A 90 -21.61 -8.47 -22.44
C SER A 90 -21.63 -9.55 -21.37
N ALA A 91 -20.60 -10.42 -21.36
CA ALA A 91 -20.35 -11.31 -20.23
C ALA A 91 -20.25 -10.47 -18.96
N VAL A 92 -20.94 -10.91 -17.92
CA VAL A 92 -20.91 -10.28 -16.60
C VAL A 92 -19.57 -10.63 -15.97
N LEU A 93 -18.70 -9.64 -15.79
CA LEU A 93 -17.40 -9.84 -15.13
C LEU A 93 -17.55 -9.74 -13.60
N PRO A 94 -16.64 -10.39 -12.84
CA PRO A 94 -16.58 -10.26 -11.39
C PRO A 94 -16.47 -8.80 -10.93
N GLY A 95 -16.90 -8.53 -9.69
CA GLY A 95 -16.65 -7.27 -9.00
C GLY A 95 -15.15 -7.04 -8.78
N GLY A 96 -14.72 -5.78 -8.70
CA GLY A 96 -13.29 -5.40 -8.65
C GLY A 96 -12.66 -5.06 -10.00
N TYR A 97 -11.42 -4.57 -9.98
CA TYR A 97 -10.65 -4.28 -11.20
C TYR A 97 -10.01 -5.55 -11.77
N GLY A 98 -10.15 -5.74 -13.07
CA GLY A 98 -9.47 -6.80 -13.83
C GLY A 98 -8.30 -6.29 -14.68
N PRO A 99 -7.69 -7.15 -15.52
CA PRO A 99 -6.48 -6.84 -16.27
C PRO A 99 -6.59 -5.59 -17.15
N ALA A 100 -7.68 -5.45 -17.91
CA ALA A 100 -7.87 -4.29 -18.79
C ALA A 100 -7.96 -2.96 -18.01
N ASP A 101 -8.51 -2.98 -16.79
CA ASP A 101 -8.61 -1.81 -15.94
C ASP A 101 -7.23 -1.39 -15.43
N LEU A 102 -6.48 -2.35 -14.88
CA LEU A 102 -5.15 -2.13 -14.34
C LEU A 102 -4.15 -1.71 -15.43
N GLN A 103 -4.18 -2.37 -16.59
CA GLN A 103 -3.34 -2.02 -17.73
C GLN A 103 -3.65 -0.62 -18.28
N SER A 104 -4.91 -0.20 -18.23
CA SER A 104 -5.29 1.18 -18.60
C SER A 104 -4.84 2.18 -17.53
N ALA A 105 -5.03 1.86 -16.25
CA ALA A 105 -4.74 2.76 -15.13
C ALA A 105 -3.25 3.11 -15.05
N TYR A 106 -2.37 2.12 -15.28
CA TYR A 106 -0.91 2.31 -15.19
C TYR A 106 -0.22 2.44 -16.56
N ALA A 107 -0.98 2.77 -17.61
CA ALA A 107 -0.48 2.99 -18.96
C ALA A 107 0.38 1.84 -19.53
N LEU A 108 -0.03 0.59 -19.29
CA LEU A 108 0.69 -0.63 -19.68
C LEU A 108 0.25 -1.21 -21.04
N ALA A 109 -0.88 -0.74 -21.60
CA ALA A 109 -1.48 -1.35 -22.78
C ALA A 109 -0.52 -1.50 -23.97
N SER A 110 0.34 -0.51 -24.22
CA SER A 110 1.35 -0.58 -25.29
C SER A 110 2.46 -1.59 -25.00
N ALA A 111 2.87 -1.73 -23.74
CA ALA A 111 3.86 -2.70 -23.31
C ALA A 111 3.30 -4.13 -23.36
N VAL A 112 2.05 -4.34 -22.94
CA VAL A 112 1.34 -5.62 -23.07
C VAL A 112 1.20 -6.02 -24.53
N ALA A 113 0.78 -5.09 -25.40
CA ALA A 113 0.69 -5.34 -26.84
C ALA A 113 2.06 -5.67 -27.49
N ALA A 114 3.15 -5.21 -26.88
CA ALA A 114 4.52 -5.51 -27.30
C ALA A 114 5.10 -6.79 -26.66
N HIS A 115 4.30 -7.54 -25.89
CA HIS A 115 4.75 -8.71 -25.13
C HIS A 115 5.91 -8.40 -24.17
N ALA A 116 5.90 -7.22 -23.54
CA ALA A 116 6.86 -6.86 -22.51
C ALA A 116 6.80 -7.85 -21.35
N GLY A 117 7.95 -8.27 -20.84
CA GLY A 117 8.06 -9.31 -19.80
C GLY A 117 8.09 -10.75 -20.32
N ARG A 118 7.85 -10.99 -21.62
CA ARG A 118 7.91 -12.36 -22.18
C ARG A 118 9.27 -13.02 -21.97
N GLY A 119 9.26 -14.20 -21.35
CA GLY A 119 10.46 -14.98 -21.03
C GLY A 119 11.26 -14.40 -19.86
N ARG A 120 10.61 -13.58 -19.03
CA ARG A 120 11.14 -13.03 -17.78
C ARG A 120 10.21 -13.42 -16.64
N THR A 121 10.78 -13.58 -15.45
CA THR A 121 10.07 -14.19 -14.33
C THR A 121 9.80 -13.19 -13.22
N VAL A 122 8.55 -13.06 -12.80
CA VAL A 122 8.21 -12.44 -11.51
C VAL A 122 8.26 -13.52 -10.44
N GLY A 123 9.11 -13.33 -9.43
CA GLY A 123 9.12 -14.14 -8.22
C GLY A 123 8.08 -13.63 -7.23
N ILE A 124 7.31 -14.53 -6.63
CA ILE A 124 6.40 -14.29 -5.51
C ILE A 124 6.85 -15.18 -4.37
N VAL A 125 6.95 -14.63 -3.16
CA VAL A 125 7.32 -15.37 -1.95
C VAL A 125 6.18 -15.27 -0.96
N ASP A 126 5.54 -16.39 -0.67
CA ASP A 126 4.43 -16.49 0.27
C ASP A 126 4.69 -17.59 1.30
N ALA A 127 4.03 -17.52 2.45
CA ALA A 127 4.10 -18.58 3.45
C ALA A 127 3.05 -19.66 3.17
N TYR A 128 3.39 -20.91 3.54
CA TYR A 128 2.49 -22.06 3.42
C TYR A 128 2.17 -22.44 1.97
N ASP A 129 1.51 -23.59 1.81
CA ASP A 129 1.07 -24.10 0.51
C ASP A 129 -0.31 -23.53 0.14
N ALA A 130 -0.46 -23.01 -1.07
CA ALA A 130 -1.74 -22.69 -1.71
C ALA A 130 -2.09 -23.76 -2.76
N PRO A 131 -2.73 -24.90 -2.40
CA PRO A 131 -2.74 -26.09 -3.25
C PRO A 131 -3.52 -25.92 -4.56
N THR A 132 -4.47 -24.98 -4.60
CA THR A 132 -5.36 -24.74 -5.74
C THR A 132 -4.91 -23.63 -6.67
N VAL A 133 -3.83 -22.90 -6.34
CA VAL A 133 -3.44 -21.66 -7.03
C VAL A 133 -3.32 -21.77 -8.56
N GLU A 134 -2.80 -22.88 -9.10
CA GLU A 134 -2.70 -23.04 -10.56
C GLU A 134 -4.08 -23.22 -11.21
N ALA A 135 -5.01 -23.91 -10.53
CA ALA A 135 -6.38 -24.07 -11.01
C ALA A 135 -7.17 -22.76 -10.91
N ASP A 136 -6.93 -22.00 -9.84
CA ASP A 136 -7.56 -20.70 -9.60
C ASP A 136 -7.08 -19.66 -10.62
N LEU A 137 -5.77 -19.60 -10.87
CA LEU A 137 -5.18 -18.79 -11.95
C LEU A 137 -5.77 -19.14 -13.33
N ALA A 138 -6.06 -20.42 -13.59
CA ALA A 138 -6.69 -20.82 -14.85
C ALA A 138 -8.13 -20.28 -14.97
N VAL A 139 -8.91 -20.28 -13.88
CA VAL A 139 -10.25 -19.67 -13.85
C VAL A 139 -10.13 -18.16 -14.08
N TYR A 140 -9.22 -17.48 -13.38
CA TYR A 140 -8.99 -16.05 -13.55
C TYR A 140 -8.64 -15.68 -14.99
N ARG A 141 -7.61 -16.33 -15.55
CA ARG A 141 -7.12 -16.03 -16.89
C ARG A 141 -8.15 -16.34 -17.96
N SER A 142 -8.91 -17.44 -17.82
CA SER A 142 -10.00 -17.76 -18.74
C SER A 142 -11.15 -16.73 -18.68
N THR A 143 -11.48 -16.23 -17.49
CA THR A 143 -12.54 -15.23 -17.28
C THR A 143 -12.20 -13.90 -17.96
N TYR A 144 -10.93 -13.49 -17.89
CA TYR A 144 -10.46 -12.24 -18.50
C TYR A 144 -9.87 -12.41 -19.91
N GLY A 145 -9.93 -13.62 -20.48
CA GLY A 145 -9.44 -13.89 -21.84
C GLY A 145 -7.92 -13.78 -22.00
N LEU A 146 -7.15 -14.01 -20.92
CA LEU A 146 -5.69 -14.05 -20.94
C LEU A 146 -5.20 -15.44 -21.43
N PRO A 147 -4.01 -15.54 -22.05
CA PRO A 147 -3.40 -16.83 -22.45
C PRO A 147 -3.30 -17.79 -21.25
N ALA A 148 -3.31 -19.11 -21.41
CA ALA A 148 -3.11 -19.99 -20.26
C ALA A 148 -1.69 -19.83 -19.66
N CYS A 149 -1.58 -19.87 -18.34
CA CYS A 149 -0.30 -19.90 -17.61
C CYS A 149 -0.29 -21.14 -16.70
N THR A 150 0.50 -22.15 -17.04
CA THR A 150 0.47 -23.46 -16.37
C THR A 150 1.87 -24.00 -16.16
N THR A 151 2.01 -24.92 -15.21
CA THR A 151 3.23 -25.69 -14.96
C THR A 151 3.64 -26.48 -16.20
N ALA A 152 2.67 -27.11 -16.88
CA ALA A 152 2.92 -27.87 -18.10
C ALA A 152 3.38 -26.99 -19.27
N GLY A 153 2.90 -25.75 -19.33
CA GLY A 153 3.29 -24.75 -20.33
C GLY A 153 4.59 -24.01 -20.01
N GLY A 154 5.12 -24.17 -18.80
CA GLY A 154 6.34 -23.50 -18.31
C GLY A 154 6.14 -22.05 -17.84
N CYS A 155 4.94 -21.49 -17.99
CA CYS A 155 4.63 -20.12 -17.57
C CYS A 155 4.50 -20.00 -16.04
N PHE A 156 3.94 -21.01 -15.37
CA PHE A 156 3.82 -21.03 -13.91
C PHE A 156 4.80 -22.05 -13.34
N ARG A 157 5.45 -21.73 -12.23
CA ARG A 157 6.28 -22.67 -11.47
C ARG A 157 6.07 -22.43 -9.98
N LYS A 158 5.81 -23.52 -9.26
CA LYS A 158 5.63 -23.54 -7.82
C LYS A 158 6.68 -24.44 -7.18
N VAL A 159 7.36 -23.93 -6.16
CA VAL A 159 8.43 -24.61 -5.43
C VAL A 159 8.37 -24.26 -3.95
N ASP A 160 9.00 -25.06 -3.10
CA ASP A 160 9.23 -24.70 -1.71
C ASP A 160 10.40 -23.69 -1.55
N GLN A 161 10.64 -23.20 -0.33
CA GLN A 161 11.77 -22.29 -0.01
C GLN A 161 13.17 -22.89 -0.26
N ARG A 162 13.30 -24.17 -0.60
CA ARG A 162 14.57 -24.80 -1.01
C ARG A 162 14.70 -24.86 -2.54
N GLY A 163 13.61 -24.63 -3.26
CA GLY A 163 13.53 -24.65 -4.71
C GLY A 163 13.09 -26.00 -5.28
N ASP A 164 12.60 -26.91 -4.43
CA ASP A 164 12.10 -28.22 -4.84
C ASP A 164 10.60 -28.14 -5.17
N ALA A 165 10.14 -28.91 -6.16
CA ALA A 165 8.71 -29.00 -6.51
C ALA A 165 7.89 -29.78 -5.45
N GLY A 166 8.55 -30.34 -4.43
CA GLY A 166 7.92 -30.99 -3.29
C GLY A 166 8.89 -31.84 -2.46
N PRO A 167 8.51 -32.22 -1.22
CA PRO A 167 7.21 -31.96 -0.59
C PRO A 167 7.02 -30.46 -0.30
N LEU A 168 5.84 -29.94 -0.66
CA LEU A 168 5.47 -28.55 -0.37
C LEU A 168 5.12 -28.37 1.12
N PRO A 169 5.11 -27.12 1.64
CA PRO A 169 4.71 -26.81 3.00
C PRO A 169 3.29 -27.27 3.37
N ALA A 170 2.92 -27.10 4.64
CA ALA A 170 1.53 -27.27 5.05
C ALA A 170 0.65 -26.20 4.41
N ALA A 171 -0.58 -26.54 4.05
CA ALA A 171 -1.53 -25.58 3.50
C ALA A 171 -2.13 -24.68 4.60
N ASP A 172 -2.41 -23.43 4.25
CA ASP A 172 -3.07 -22.44 5.10
C ASP A 172 -4.07 -21.64 4.26
N ALA A 173 -5.32 -21.51 4.74
CA ALA A 173 -6.40 -20.94 3.93
C ALA A 173 -6.25 -19.43 3.74
N SER A 174 -5.78 -18.71 4.77
CA SER A 174 -5.58 -17.28 4.71
C SER A 174 -4.43 -16.94 3.74
N TRP A 175 -3.32 -17.67 3.83
CA TRP A 175 -2.22 -17.50 2.88
C TRP A 175 -2.55 -18.00 1.46
N ALA A 176 -3.51 -18.92 1.28
CA ALA A 176 -3.99 -19.28 -0.05
C ALA A 176 -4.69 -18.09 -0.73
N VAL A 177 -5.52 -17.34 0.00
CA VAL A 177 -6.16 -16.10 -0.51
C VAL A 177 -5.10 -15.06 -0.90
N GLU A 178 -4.08 -14.88 -0.07
CA GLU A 178 -2.93 -14.00 -0.37
C GLU A 178 -2.22 -14.43 -1.65
N THR A 179 -1.86 -15.72 -1.74
CA THR A 179 -1.14 -16.26 -2.88
C THR A 179 -1.94 -16.10 -4.17
N SER A 180 -3.25 -16.30 -4.12
CA SER A 180 -4.17 -16.09 -5.24
C SER A 180 -4.19 -14.60 -5.66
N LEU A 181 -4.26 -13.66 -4.70
CA LEU A 181 -4.17 -12.22 -4.98
C LEU A 181 -2.84 -11.87 -5.69
N ASP A 182 -1.73 -12.36 -5.18
CA ASP A 182 -0.39 -12.04 -5.69
C ASP A 182 -0.17 -12.57 -7.12
N VAL A 183 -0.48 -13.85 -7.34
CA VAL A 183 -0.33 -14.50 -8.65
C VAL A 183 -1.25 -13.88 -9.69
N GLU A 184 -2.48 -13.55 -9.32
CA GLU A 184 -3.45 -12.95 -10.24
C GLU A 184 -3.15 -11.48 -10.53
N ALA A 185 -2.62 -10.72 -9.56
CA ALA A 185 -2.14 -9.36 -9.77
C ALA A 185 -0.98 -9.32 -10.79
N VAL A 186 0.00 -10.22 -10.68
CA VAL A 186 1.06 -10.37 -11.69
C VAL A 186 0.46 -10.67 -13.07
N SER A 187 -0.45 -11.65 -13.13
CA SER A 187 -1.12 -12.05 -14.36
C SER A 187 -1.91 -10.90 -15.00
N ALA A 188 -2.49 -10.01 -14.19
CA ALA A 188 -3.27 -8.87 -14.64
C ALA A 188 -2.39 -7.77 -15.27
N ALA A 189 -1.26 -7.45 -14.63
CA ALA A 189 -0.33 -6.43 -15.10
C ALA A 189 0.53 -6.91 -16.28
N CYS A 190 1.08 -8.13 -16.18
CA CYS A 190 1.98 -8.71 -17.17
C CYS A 190 1.51 -10.11 -17.62
N PRO A 191 0.56 -10.20 -18.57
CA PRO A 191 0.01 -11.49 -19.01
C PRO A 191 1.03 -12.47 -19.62
N ASP A 192 2.16 -11.97 -20.12
CA ASP A 192 3.22 -12.76 -20.77
C ASP A 192 4.45 -12.99 -19.88
N CYS A 193 4.47 -12.48 -18.64
CA CYS A 193 5.52 -12.81 -17.67
C CYS A 193 5.37 -14.27 -17.22
N ASP A 194 6.50 -14.93 -16.98
CA ASP A 194 6.52 -16.19 -16.23
C ASP A 194 6.35 -15.86 -14.73
N ILE A 195 5.71 -16.77 -13.99
CA ILE A 195 5.44 -16.62 -12.56
C ILE A 195 6.15 -17.75 -11.82
N LEU A 196 7.03 -17.37 -10.89
CA LEU A 196 7.66 -18.27 -9.93
C LEU A 196 7.06 -18.01 -8.55
N LEU A 197 6.23 -18.92 -8.06
CA LEU A 197 5.78 -18.94 -6.67
C LEU A 197 6.74 -19.77 -5.82
N VAL A 198 7.29 -19.16 -4.77
CA VAL A 198 8.11 -19.82 -3.75
C VAL A 198 7.34 -19.85 -2.44
N GLU A 199 6.98 -21.03 -2.00
CA GLU A 199 6.21 -21.26 -0.77
C GLU A 199 7.15 -21.58 0.39
N ALA A 200 7.18 -20.69 1.38
CA ALA A 200 7.93 -20.87 2.60
C ALA A 200 7.27 -21.88 3.54
N ASP A 201 8.07 -22.58 4.35
CA ASP A 201 7.59 -23.60 5.30
C ASP A 201 6.62 -23.02 6.35
N GLY A 202 6.57 -21.69 6.48
CA GLY A 202 5.61 -20.92 7.25
C GLY A 202 6.00 -19.43 7.29
N ALA A 203 5.26 -18.63 8.06
CA ALA A 203 5.38 -17.17 8.05
C ALA A 203 6.53 -16.59 8.90
N SER A 204 7.53 -17.39 9.26
CA SER A 204 8.69 -16.88 10.01
C SER A 204 9.60 -16.03 9.14
N ALA A 205 10.26 -15.02 9.73
CA ALA A 205 11.20 -14.17 9.00
C ALA A 205 12.32 -14.94 8.30
N ASP A 206 12.81 -16.02 8.93
CA ASP A 206 13.84 -16.88 8.34
C ASP A 206 13.31 -17.63 7.11
N ALA A 207 12.11 -18.20 7.19
CA ALA A 207 11.52 -18.99 6.12
C ALA A 207 11.19 -18.12 4.88
N LEU A 208 10.61 -16.95 5.11
CA LEU A 208 10.31 -16.00 4.03
C LEU A 208 11.60 -15.43 3.41
N ALA A 209 12.61 -15.09 4.21
CA ALA A 209 13.91 -14.65 3.70
C ALA A 209 14.62 -15.73 2.85
N ASP A 210 14.61 -17.00 3.29
CA ASP A 210 15.13 -18.12 2.50
C ASP A 210 14.34 -18.29 1.18
N GLY A 211 13.05 -17.97 1.18
CA GLY A 211 12.19 -17.89 -0.01
C GLY A 211 12.65 -16.83 -1.01
N VAL A 212 13.02 -15.63 -0.55
CA VAL A 212 13.55 -14.55 -1.41
C VAL A 212 14.86 -14.96 -2.07
N ASP A 213 15.81 -15.48 -1.28
CA ASP A 213 17.07 -16.02 -1.79
C ASP A 213 16.84 -17.10 -2.86
N THR A 214 15.79 -17.92 -2.67
CA THR A 214 15.36 -18.96 -3.60
C THR A 214 14.75 -18.40 -4.88
N ALA A 215 13.86 -17.40 -4.79
CA ALA A 215 13.28 -16.76 -5.96
C ALA A 215 14.38 -16.18 -6.87
N VAL A 216 15.33 -15.46 -6.30
CA VAL A 216 16.47 -14.88 -7.03
C VAL A 216 17.37 -15.97 -7.61
N ARG A 217 17.76 -16.98 -6.81
CA ARG A 217 18.59 -18.11 -7.28
C ARG A 217 17.96 -18.84 -8.47
N LEU A 218 16.63 -18.92 -8.50
CA LEU A 218 15.86 -19.61 -9.52
C LEU A 218 15.51 -18.71 -10.73
N GLY A 219 16.04 -17.50 -10.79
CA GLY A 219 15.99 -16.62 -11.95
C GLY A 219 14.87 -15.60 -11.96
N ALA A 220 14.31 -15.22 -10.80
CA ALA A 220 13.38 -14.10 -10.74
C ALA A 220 14.06 -12.79 -11.20
N ASP A 221 13.38 -12.06 -12.08
CA ASP A 221 13.77 -10.74 -12.58
C ASP A 221 13.33 -9.59 -11.67
N ALA A 222 12.35 -9.84 -10.80
CA ALA A 222 11.94 -9.05 -9.64
C ALA A 222 11.23 -9.97 -8.65
N VAL A 223 11.24 -9.62 -7.35
CA VAL A 223 10.58 -10.42 -6.30
C VAL A 223 9.55 -9.59 -5.55
N SER A 224 8.30 -10.07 -5.50
CA SER A 224 7.20 -9.55 -4.69
C SER A 224 7.19 -10.20 -3.32
N ASN A 225 7.06 -9.39 -2.26
CA ASN A 225 6.95 -9.82 -0.88
C ASN A 225 5.78 -9.08 -0.22
N SER A 226 4.60 -9.67 -0.28
CA SER A 226 3.36 -9.04 0.13
C SER A 226 3.07 -9.18 1.63
N TYR A 227 4.13 -9.11 2.44
CA TYR A 227 4.08 -9.36 3.87
C TYR A 227 4.90 -8.34 4.65
N SER A 228 4.54 -8.13 5.91
CA SER A 228 5.34 -7.30 6.81
C SER A 228 5.26 -7.72 8.27
N THR A 229 6.19 -7.18 9.06
CA THR A 229 6.13 -7.16 10.53
C THR A 229 6.82 -5.89 11.04
N THR A 230 6.77 -5.62 12.32
CA THR A 230 7.42 -4.45 12.93
C THR A 230 8.94 -4.59 12.97
N GLU A 231 9.69 -3.57 12.53
CA GLU A 231 11.17 -3.55 12.47
C GLU A 231 11.79 -3.93 13.82
N SER A 232 11.23 -3.51 14.95
CA SER A 232 11.76 -3.84 16.28
C SER A 232 11.74 -5.35 16.60
N THR A 233 10.87 -6.12 15.96
CA THR A 233 10.78 -7.57 16.19
C THR A 233 11.82 -8.39 15.41
N VAL A 234 12.52 -7.75 14.46
CA VAL A 234 13.42 -8.42 13.50
C VAL A 234 14.75 -7.72 13.25
N THR A 235 14.91 -6.44 13.64
CA THR A 235 16.11 -5.62 13.35
C THR A 235 16.91 -5.20 14.59
N ASP A 236 16.62 -5.71 15.78
CA ASP A 236 17.33 -5.31 17.00
C ASP A 236 18.85 -5.53 16.88
N ASN A 237 19.57 -4.43 16.66
CA ASN A 237 21.03 -4.31 16.62
C ASN A 237 21.70 -4.56 17.99
N ASN A 238 21.08 -5.30 18.92
CA ASN A 238 21.73 -5.66 20.17
C ASN A 238 21.22 -6.96 20.81
N VAL A 239 22.03 -8.00 20.62
CA VAL A 239 22.25 -9.16 21.47
C VAL A 239 21.89 -8.94 22.96
N THR A 240 20.67 -9.27 23.39
CA THR A 240 20.40 -9.78 24.78
C THR A 240 19.05 -10.50 24.93
N ALA A 241 18.08 -10.37 24.03
CA ALA A 241 16.90 -11.22 24.06
C ALA A 241 17.32 -12.66 23.74
N LYS A 242 17.18 -13.59 24.70
CA LYS A 242 17.20 -15.03 24.43
C LYS A 242 16.11 -15.31 23.38
N GLY A 243 16.49 -15.46 22.12
CA GLY A 243 15.57 -15.73 21.01
C GLY A 243 15.51 -14.67 19.89
N GLY A 244 16.36 -13.64 19.90
CA GLY A 244 16.43 -12.69 18.77
C GLY A 244 16.82 -13.38 17.46
N LEU A 245 16.06 -13.15 16.39
CA LEU A 245 16.31 -13.68 15.05
C LEU A 245 17.61 -13.07 14.47
N PRO A 246 18.39 -13.82 13.68
CA PRO A 246 19.52 -13.23 12.95
C PRO A 246 18.98 -12.17 11.96
N PRO A 247 19.66 -11.02 11.78
CA PRO A 247 19.22 -10.01 10.84
C PRO A 247 19.27 -10.56 9.40
N ARG A 248 18.10 -10.88 8.82
CA ARG A 248 17.95 -11.43 7.46
C ARG A 248 17.93 -10.38 6.35
N ARG A 249 18.32 -9.15 6.66
CA ARG A 249 18.37 -8.03 5.69
C ARG A 249 19.14 -8.35 4.40
N ALA A 250 20.17 -9.20 4.48
CA ALA A 250 21.00 -9.57 3.32
C ALA A 250 20.22 -10.40 2.28
N SER A 251 19.22 -11.17 2.71
CA SER A 251 18.32 -11.91 1.81
C SER A 251 17.36 -10.99 1.04
N TYR A 252 17.33 -9.69 1.36
CA TYR A 252 16.57 -8.68 0.65
C TYR A 252 17.48 -7.68 -0.09
N ASP A 253 18.75 -8.02 -0.29
CA ASP A 253 19.75 -7.20 -0.98
C ASP A 253 20.38 -8.01 -2.13
N HIS A 254 19.71 -7.98 -3.28
CA HIS A 254 20.11 -8.73 -4.47
C HIS A 254 20.46 -7.78 -5.64
N PRO A 255 21.75 -7.58 -5.93
CA PRO A 255 22.17 -6.74 -7.05
C PRO A 255 21.55 -7.19 -8.37
N GLY A 256 20.95 -6.25 -9.09
CA GLY A 256 20.33 -6.52 -10.40
C GLY A 256 18.90 -7.05 -10.36
N VAL A 257 18.35 -7.33 -9.18
CA VAL A 257 16.98 -7.83 -9.00
C VAL A 257 16.22 -6.89 -8.07
N PRO A 258 15.17 -6.19 -8.54
CA PRO A 258 14.28 -5.42 -7.69
C PRO A 258 13.61 -6.33 -6.65
N ILE A 259 13.80 -6.01 -5.37
CA ILE A 259 13.08 -6.65 -4.27
C ILE A 259 12.04 -5.65 -3.78
N LEU A 260 10.77 -6.03 -3.84
CA LEU A 260 9.63 -5.19 -3.47
C LEU A 260 8.95 -5.77 -2.23
N ALA A 261 8.46 -4.90 -1.35
CA ALA A 261 7.68 -5.32 -0.21
C ALA A 261 6.51 -4.39 0.09
N ALA A 262 5.41 -4.97 0.56
CA ALA A 262 4.23 -4.25 1.00
C ALA A 262 4.55 -3.31 2.16
N SER A 263 4.11 -2.06 2.09
CA SER A 263 4.32 -1.10 3.18
C SER A 263 3.44 -1.37 4.40
N GLY A 264 2.44 -2.25 4.30
CA GLY A 264 1.47 -2.52 5.35
C GLY A 264 0.14 -1.79 5.13
N ASP A 265 -0.87 -2.22 5.90
CA ASP A 265 -2.29 -1.86 5.69
C ASP A 265 -2.91 -1.12 6.88
N SER A 266 -2.09 -0.71 7.83
CA SER A 266 -2.54 -0.08 9.07
C SER A 266 -2.25 1.42 9.11
N GLY A 267 -2.11 2.09 7.97
CA GLY A 267 -1.82 3.53 7.96
C GLY A 267 -0.44 3.87 8.52
N PHE A 268 -0.35 4.90 9.36
CA PHE A 268 0.93 5.34 9.92
C PHE A 268 1.39 4.42 11.06
N GLN A 269 2.48 3.69 10.81
CA GLN A 269 3.09 2.73 11.72
C GLN A 269 4.20 3.39 12.53
N LEU A 270 4.08 3.31 13.85
CA LEU A 270 5.08 3.83 14.80
C LEU A 270 6.37 3.00 14.83
N ASP A 271 6.29 1.77 14.32
CA ASP A 271 7.37 0.79 14.22
C ASP A 271 7.39 0.38 12.75
N ALA A 272 8.46 0.72 12.02
CA ALA A 272 8.44 0.63 10.57
C ALA A 272 8.26 -0.82 10.07
N PRO A 273 7.61 -1.01 8.91
CA PRO A 273 7.33 -2.34 8.38
C PRO A 273 8.58 -2.97 7.77
N TYR A 274 9.09 -4.03 8.37
CA TYR A 274 10.12 -4.89 7.78
C TYR A 274 9.47 -5.95 6.87
N PRO A 275 10.03 -6.24 5.67
CA PRO A 275 11.31 -5.74 5.14
C PRO A 275 11.20 -4.45 4.31
N ALA A 276 10.02 -3.85 4.20
CA ALA A 276 9.81 -2.64 3.39
C ALA A 276 10.66 -1.45 3.86
N ASP A 277 11.03 -1.38 5.13
CA ASP A 277 11.88 -0.35 5.71
C ASP A 277 13.37 -0.43 5.29
N LEU A 278 13.82 -1.54 4.70
CA LEU A 278 15.19 -1.70 4.22
C LEU A 278 15.48 -0.80 3.01
N THR A 279 16.70 -0.24 2.92
CA THR A 279 17.10 0.63 1.80
C THR A 279 17.34 -0.12 0.48
N SER A 280 17.58 -1.43 0.54
CA SER A 280 17.69 -2.31 -0.63
C SER A 280 16.33 -2.73 -1.20
N VAL A 281 15.25 -2.49 -0.45
CA VAL A 281 13.88 -2.89 -0.80
C VAL A 281 13.10 -1.67 -1.29
N ILE A 282 12.33 -1.85 -2.36
CA ILE A 282 11.38 -0.87 -2.84
C ILE A 282 10.07 -1.07 -2.07
N ALA A 283 9.73 -0.11 -1.21
CA ALA A 283 8.50 -0.17 -0.44
C ALA A 283 7.30 0.26 -1.29
N VAL A 284 6.27 -0.57 -1.34
CA VAL A 284 5.07 -0.35 -2.14
C VAL A 284 3.88 0.03 -1.24
N GLY A 285 3.47 1.30 -1.35
CA GLY A 285 2.31 1.89 -0.70
C GLY A 285 1.00 1.67 -1.44
N GLY A 286 -0.06 2.31 -0.95
CA GLY A 286 -1.43 2.02 -1.36
C GLY A 286 -2.24 3.25 -1.80
N THR A 287 -3.00 3.09 -2.88
CA THR A 287 -3.95 4.10 -3.38
C THR A 287 -5.38 3.56 -3.42
N SER A 288 -6.35 4.48 -3.37
CA SER A 288 -7.71 4.23 -3.84
C SER A 288 -7.79 4.68 -5.30
N LEU A 289 -8.11 3.76 -6.21
CA LEU A 289 -8.14 4.00 -7.65
C LEU A 289 -9.57 4.14 -8.15
N SER A 290 -9.86 5.19 -8.91
CA SER A 290 -11.19 5.45 -9.46
C SER A 290 -11.13 5.86 -10.92
N ARG A 291 -12.14 5.47 -11.69
CA ARG A 291 -12.32 6.00 -13.06
C ARG A 291 -12.62 7.49 -13.01
N SER A 292 -12.17 8.21 -14.03
CA SER A 292 -12.29 9.65 -14.10
C SER A 292 -12.41 10.15 -15.53
N ASP A 293 -12.90 11.37 -15.70
CA ASP A 293 -12.97 12.05 -17.01
C ASP A 293 -11.65 12.78 -17.38
N THR A 294 -10.57 12.57 -16.60
CA THR A 294 -9.23 13.07 -16.93
C THR A 294 -8.71 12.42 -18.23
N ALA A 295 -7.66 13.00 -18.83
CA ALA A 295 -7.03 12.41 -20.02
C ALA A 295 -6.46 11.00 -19.76
N ARG A 296 -6.06 10.69 -18.52
CA ARG A 296 -5.65 9.34 -18.08
C ARG A 296 -6.84 8.38 -18.03
N GLY A 297 -8.06 8.88 -17.82
CA GLY A 297 -9.26 8.07 -17.56
C GLY A 297 -9.38 7.58 -16.11
N TRP A 298 -8.43 7.97 -15.25
CA TRP A 298 -8.26 7.48 -13.89
C TRP A 298 -7.76 8.59 -12.96
N THR A 299 -8.10 8.46 -11.69
CA THR A 299 -7.62 9.27 -10.57
C THR A 299 -7.31 8.39 -9.38
N GLU A 300 -6.32 8.79 -8.60
CA GLU A 300 -5.91 8.11 -7.38
C GLU A 300 -5.90 9.09 -6.22
N THR A 301 -6.28 8.59 -5.05
CA THR A 301 -6.07 9.24 -3.76
C THR A 301 -5.31 8.30 -2.85
N VAL A 302 -4.77 8.79 -1.73
CA VAL A 302 -4.24 7.88 -0.69
C VAL A 302 -5.35 6.91 -0.26
N TRP A 303 -5.00 5.64 -0.08
CA TRP A 303 -5.87 4.70 0.61
C TRP A 303 -5.83 5.01 2.11
N GLY A 304 -6.93 5.50 2.66
CA GLY A 304 -7.06 5.86 4.07
C GLY A 304 -8.35 5.34 4.71
N PRO A 305 -8.56 5.58 6.01
CA PRO A 305 -9.51 4.85 6.85
C PRO A 305 -10.98 5.32 6.70
N ALA A 306 -11.36 5.90 5.55
CA ALA A 306 -12.70 6.48 5.38
C ALA A 306 -13.85 5.45 5.49
N GLN A 307 -13.57 4.16 5.28
CA GLN A 307 -14.56 3.08 5.29
C GLN A 307 -14.13 1.86 6.13
N GLY A 308 -13.10 2.01 6.99
CA GLY A 308 -12.55 0.93 7.80
C GLY A 308 -11.23 1.33 8.48
N PRO A 309 -10.63 0.48 9.34
CA PRO A 309 -9.35 0.78 9.97
C PRO A 309 -8.15 0.71 9.00
N GLY A 310 -8.33 0.08 7.83
CA GLY A 310 -7.30 -0.11 6.82
C GLY A 310 -6.81 1.20 6.19
N GLY A 311 -5.56 1.20 5.74
CA GLY A 311 -4.96 2.33 5.03
C GLY A 311 -3.51 2.07 4.64
N ALA A 312 -3.03 2.80 3.63
CA ALA A 312 -1.69 2.67 3.11
C ALA A 312 -0.63 2.85 4.20
N GLY A 313 0.28 1.88 4.27
CA GLY A 313 1.39 1.89 5.20
C GLY A 313 2.29 3.11 5.01
N ALA A 314 2.51 3.84 6.10
CA ALA A 314 3.47 4.93 6.16
C ALA A 314 4.31 4.77 7.42
N ALA A 315 5.62 4.99 7.35
CA ALA A 315 6.46 4.88 8.54
C ALA A 315 7.72 5.72 8.44
N CYS A 316 8.31 5.96 9.60
CA CYS A 316 9.67 6.46 9.73
C CYS A 316 10.48 5.43 10.52
N SER A 317 11.47 4.80 9.87
CA SER A 317 12.32 3.83 10.54
C SER A 317 13.15 4.48 11.65
N ALA A 318 13.21 3.80 12.80
CA ALA A 318 14.08 4.16 13.91
C ALA A 318 15.46 3.49 13.82
N HIS A 319 15.62 2.49 12.94
CA HIS A 319 16.81 1.63 12.87
C HIS A 319 17.58 1.71 11.55
N ILE A 320 16.95 2.16 10.47
CA ILE A 320 17.53 2.25 9.14
C ILE A 320 17.76 3.73 8.80
N ASP A 321 19.02 4.07 8.52
CA ASP A 321 19.42 5.41 8.12
C ASP A 321 18.74 5.84 6.82
N LYS A 322 18.43 7.13 6.69
CA LYS A 322 17.89 7.70 5.46
C LYS A 322 18.88 7.50 4.31
N PRO A 323 18.49 6.83 3.21
CA PRO A 323 19.37 6.69 2.05
C PRO A 323 19.54 8.04 1.34
N ALA A 324 20.69 8.25 0.70
CA ALA A 324 21.04 9.55 0.11
C ALA A 324 20.10 9.99 -1.02
N TRP A 325 19.39 9.05 -1.67
CA TRP A 325 18.40 9.32 -2.71
C TRP A 325 17.02 9.72 -2.16
N GLN A 326 16.75 9.51 -0.87
CA GLN A 326 15.51 9.93 -0.22
C GLN A 326 15.71 11.29 0.44
N HIS A 327 14.79 12.22 0.18
CA HIS A 327 15.01 13.65 0.47
C HIS A 327 13.93 14.31 1.33
N ASP A 328 12.90 13.57 1.75
CA ASP A 328 11.91 14.12 2.66
C ASP A 328 12.58 14.50 3.99
N THR A 329 12.02 15.49 4.67
CA THR A 329 12.61 16.03 5.92
C THR A 329 11.79 15.68 7.15
N ALA A 330 10.64 15.02 6.98
CA ALA A 330 9.72 14.73 8.07
C ALA A 330 10.18 13.54 8.91
N CYS A 331 10.93 12.62 8.31
CA CYS A 331 11.56 11.49 8.97
C CYS A 331 13.10 11.61 8.91
N PRO A 332 13.84 11.40 10.01
CA PRO A 332 15.30 11.33 9.96
C PRO A 332 15.87 10.00 9.45
N GLY A 333 15.13 8.89 9.54
CA GLY A 333 15.50 7.57 9.03
C GLY A 333 14.90 7.25 7.64
N ARG A 334 14.93 5.99 7.22
CA ARG A 334 14.25 5.53 6.00
C ARG A 334 12.74 5.72 6.15
N THR A 335 12.15 6.42 5.20
CA THR A 335 10.70 6.71 5.16
C THR A 335 10.02 5.72 4.24
N VAL A 336 8.97 5.05 4.69
CA VAL A 336 8.15 4.13 3.89
C VAL A 336 6.87 4.86 3.51
N ALA A 337 6.40 4.81 2.26
CA ALA A 337 6.79 4.01 1.09
C ALA A 337 7.60 4.77 0.02
N ASP A 338 7.96 4.11 -1.10
CA ASP A 338 8.69 4.72 -2.23
C ASP A 338 7.82 4.96 -3.48
N VAL A 339 6.92 4.03 -3.76
CA VAL A 339 5.98 4.03 -4.89
C VAL A 339 4.68 3.42 -4.41
N SER A 340 3.57 3.61 -5.12
CA SER A 340 2.28 3.02 -4.76
C SER A 340 1.52 2.49 -5.96
N ALA A 341 0.53 1.65 -5.68
CA ALA A 341 -0.51 1.25 -6.62
C ALA A 341 -1.81 1.00 -5.85
N VAL A 342 -2.87 0.65 -6.57
CA VAL A 342 -4.20 0.36 -6.02
C VAL A 342 -4.10 -0.70 -4.93
N ALA A 343 -4.63 -0.35 -3.76
CA ALA A 343 -4.61 -1.17 -2.56
C ALA A 343 -5.93 -1.09 -1.78
N ASP A 344 -6.72 -0.02 -1.92
CA ASP A 344 -8.00 0.06 -1.19
C ASP A 344 -8.96 -1.07 -1.63
N PRO A 345 -9.38 -1.99 -0.74
CA PRO A 345 -10.26 -3.11 -1.10
C PRO A 345 -11.62 -2.66 -1.64
N HIS A 346 -12.12 -1.47 -1.31
CA HIS A 346 -13.35 -0.92 -1.90
C HIS A 346 -13.19 -0.60 -3.39
N THR A 347 -11.95 -0.34 -3.81
CA THR A 347 -11.55 -0.13 -5.21
C THR A 347 -10.55 -1.20 -5.66
N GLY A 348 -10.56 -2.36 -5.00
CA GLY A 348 -9.56 -3.39 -5.16
C GLY A 348 -9.71 -4.24 -6.43
N LEU A 349 -8.92 -5.30 -6.48
CA LEU A 349 -8.85 -6.28 -7.55
C LEU A 349 -10.00 -7.28 -7.44
N ALA A 350 -10.44 -7.76 -8.60
CA ALA A 350 -11.15 -9.03 -8.67
C ALA A 350 -10.11 -10.15 -8.49
N VAL A 351 -10.33 -11.06 -7.54
CA VAL A 351 -9.46 -12.20 -7.28
C VAL A 351 -10.29 -13.47 -7.25
N TYR A 352 -9.78 -14.59 -7.76
CA TYR A 352 -10.42 -15.89 -7.62
C TYR A 352 -9.59 -16.80 -6.72
N ASP A 353 -10.17 -17.26 -5.61
CA ASP A 353 -9.53 -18.24 -4.74
C ASP A 353 -10.55 -19.32 -4.39
N SER A 354 -10.30 -20.58 -4.75
CA SER A 354 -11.27 -21.65 -4.47
C SER A 354 -11.10 -22.30 -3.09
N THR A 355 -10.13 -21.85 -2.29
CA THR A 355 -9.86 -22.37 -0.95
C THR A 355 -10.78 -21.70 0.07
N PRO A 356 -11.68 -22.45 0.74
CA PRO A 356 -12.54 -21.84 1.75
C PRO A 356 -11.74 -21.48 3.01
N ASP A 357 -11.77 -20.22 3.42
CA ASP A 357 -11.32 -19.77 4.74
C ASP A 357 -12.52 -19.63 5.68
N THR A 358 -12.86 -20.73 6.34
CA THR A 358 -13.99 -20.73 7.29
C THR A 358 -13.72 -19.92 8.57
N ALA A 359 -12.46 -19.61 8.88
CA ALA A 359 -12.11 -18.82 10.07
C ALA A 359 -12.50 -17.35 9.85
N ASP A 360 -12.24 -16.83 8.66
CA ASP A 360 -12.58 -15.45 8.26
C ASP A 360 -13.88 -15.34 7.46
N GLY A 361 -14.60 -16.46 7.33
CA GLY A 361 -15.94 -16.50 6.72
C GLY A 361 -15.94 -16.41 5.20
N LEU A 362 -14.82 -16.71 4.55
CA LEU A 362 -14.66 -16.69 3.10
C LEU A 362 -15.03 -18.06 2.52
N PRO A 363 -16.10 -18.17 1.71
CA PRO A 363 -16.56 -19.45 1.19
C PRO A 363 -15.74 -20.00 0.01
N GLY A 364 -14.73 -19.26 -0.46
CA GLY A 364 -14.07 -19.45 -1.75
C GLY A 364 -14.89 -18.90 -2.94
N GLY A 365 -14.25 -18.72 -4.08
CA GLY A 365 -14.78 -18.16 -5.32
C GLY A 365 -14.18 -16.78 -5.64
N TRP A 366 -14.99 -15.95 -6.30
CA TRP A 366 -14.59 -14.57 -6.61
C TRP A 366 -14.65 -13.70 -5.37
N LEU A 367 -13.53 -13.04 -5.08
CA LEU A 367 -13.30 -12.10 -4.00
C LEU A 367 -13.05 -10.71 -4.58
N HIS A 368 -13.35 -9.69 -3.78
CA HIS A 368 -12.91 -8.32 -4.03
C HIS A 368 -11.85 -7.99 -2.97
N ALA A 369 -10.60 -7.89 -3.40
CA ALA A 369 -9.44 -7.85 -2.54
C ALA A 369 -8.58 -6.60 -2.77
N GLY A 370 -7.92 -6.15 -1.72
CA GLY A 370 -6.98 -5.03 -1.71
C GLY A 370 -5.83 -5.31 -0.75
N GLY A 371 -5.42 -4.31 -0.01
CA GLY A 371 -4.17 -4.29 0.73
C GLY A 371 -2.97 -3.89 -0.13
N THR A 372 -1.87 -3.53 0.53
CA THR A 372 -0.60 -3.28 -0.15
C THR A 372 0.00 -4.56 -0.75
N SER A 373 -0.53 -5.74 -0.37
CA SER A 373 -0.40 -7.00 -1.09
C SER A 373 -0.94 -6.94 -2.52
N ALA A 374 -1.99 -6.19 -2.82
CA ALA A 374 -2.43 -6.05 -4.21
C ALA A 374 -1.44 -5.17 -5.01
N ALA A 375 -0.89 -4.14 -4.38
CA ALA A 375 -0.01 -3.17 -5.02
C ALA A 375 1.38 -3.72 -5.34
N THR A 376 1.98 -4.48 -4.42
CA THR A 376 3.34 -5.03 -4.51
C THR A 376 3.60 -5.89 -5.77
N PRO A 377 2.83 -6.94 -6.07
CA PRO A 377 2.97 -7.79 -7.26
C PRO A 377 2.65 -7.05 -8.55
N LEU A 378 1.74 -6.06 -8.53
CA LEU A 378 1.48 -5.19 -9.68
C LEU A 378 2.76 -4.42 -10.06
N VAL A 379 3.40 -3.78 -9.08
CA VAL A 379 4.62 -3.01 -9.33
C VAL A 379 5.80 -3.94 -9.67
N ALA A 380 5.89 -5.12 -9.06
CA ALA A 380 6.90 -6.13 -9.39
C ALA A 380 6.79 -6.58 -10.86
N ALA A 381 5.57 -6.86 -11.33
CA ALA A 381 5.31 -7.17 -12.73
C ALA A 381 5.70 -6.02 -13.66
N MET A 382 5.44 -4.77 -13.28
CA MET A 382 5.85 -3.60 -14.07
C MET A 382 7.38 -3.46 -14.16
N TYR A 383 8.13 -3.75 -13.09
CA TYR A 383 9.61 -3.83 -13.16
C TYR A 383 10.07 -4.91 -14.15
N VAL A 384 9.45 -6.09 -14.13
CA VAL A 384 9.75 -7.17 -15.09
C VAL A 384 9.37 -6.79 -16.53
N MET A 385 8.33 -5.98 -16.73
CA MET A 385 8.01 -5.44 -18.05
C MET A 385 9.01 -4.36 -18.50
N ALA A 386 9.59 -3.58 -17.57
CA ALA A 386 10.45 -2.45 -17.87
C ALA A 386 11.81 -2.85 -18.48
N GLY A 387 12.33 -4.02 -18.10
CA GLY A 387 13.60 -4.55 -18.59
C GLY A 387 14.54 -5.01 -17.46
N PRO A 388 15.68 -5.64 -17.78
CA PRO A 388 16.70 -5.97 -16.79
C PRO A 388 17.12 -4.74 -15.99
N ALA A 389 17.40 -4.93 -14.70
CA ALA A 389 17.70 -3.85 -13.77
C ALA A 389 19.15 -3.89 -13.24
N PRO A 390 20.21 -4.06 -14.06
CA PRO A 390 21.56 -4.37 -13.60
C PRO A 390 22.19 -3.27 -12.72
N GLY A 391 21.67 -2.05 -12.77
CA GLY A 391 22.11 -0.92 -11.96
C GLY A 391 21.20 -0.57 -10.80
N ILE A 392 20.25 -1.43 -10.44
CA ILE A 392 19.30 -1.12 -9.37
C ILE A 392 20.00 -0.99 -8.02
N ASP A 393 19.69 0.10 -7.32
CA ASP A 393 20.14 0.42 -5.97
C ASP A 393 18.91 0.89 -5.19
N GLY A 394 18.22 -0.06 -4.56
CA GLY A 394 16.93 0.16 -3.91
C GLY A 394 15.95 0.91 -4.80
N ALA A 395 15.30 1.94 -4.25
CA ALA A 395 14.35 2.79 -4.96
C ALA A 395 14.98 3.98 -5.71
N SER A 396 16.32 4.12 -5.75
CA SER A 396 16.99 5.33 -6.28
C SER A 396 16.54 5.75 -7.69
N GLY A 397 16.28 4.78 -8.59
CA GLY A 397 15.77 5.03 -9.94
C GLY A 397 14.43 5.75 -9.94
N LEU A 398 13.51 5.37 -9.06
CA LEU A 398 12.21 6.05 -8.91
C LEU A 398 12.39 7.52 -8.54
N TYR A 399 13.28 7.82 -7.59
CA TYR A 399 13.54 9.20 -7.15
C TYR A 399 14.18 10.04 -8.25
N ALA A 400 15.07 9.44 -9.07
CA ALA A 400 15.66 10.09 -10.23
C ALA A 400 14.63 10.38 -11.35
N HIS A 401 13.58 9.57 -11.45
CA HIS A 401 12.58 9.60 -12.53
C HIS A 401 11.16 9.93 -12.07
N ARG A 402 10.99 10.65 -10.95
CA ARG A 402 9.67 10.99 -10.40
C ARG A 402 8.69 11.70 -11.35
N GLY A 403 9.20 12.32 -12.43
CA GLY A 403 8.35 12.93 -13.47
C GLY A 403 7.60 11.93 -14.35
N GLU A 404 7.98 10.65 -14.29
CA GLU A 404 7.38 9.52 -15.01
C GLU A 404 6.39 8.72 -14.12
N LEU A 405 5.98 9.30 -12.99
CA LEU A 405 4.99 8.76 -12.06
C LEU A 405 3.76 9.67 -12.01
N ASN A 406 2.61 9.10 -11.62
CA ASN A 406 1.42 9.85 -11.28
C ASN A 406 1.51 10.28 -9.81
N ASP A 407 1.77 11.56 -9.57
CA ASP A 407 1.73 12.17 -8.22
C ASP A 407 0.31 12.04 -7.63
N VAL A 408 0.19 11.30 -6.53
CA VAL A 408 -1.09 11.03 -5.86
C VAL A 408 -1.33 12.14 -4.83
N VAL A 409 -2.45 12.86 -4.95
CA VAL A 409 -2.72 14.01 -4.09
C VAL A 409 -4.15 13.99 -3.57
N GLY A 410 -4.31 14.15 -2.26
CA GLY A 410 -5.61 14.20 -1.59
C GLY A 410 -6.18 12.83 -1.24
N GLY A 411 -7.42 12.84 -0.75
CA GLY A 411 -8.03 11.70 -0.06
C GLY A 411 -8.02 11.84 1.46
N PRO A 412 -8.60 10.86 2.17
CA PRO A 412 -8.50 10.79 3.62
C PRO A 412 -7.06 10.42 4.01
N GLY A 413 -6.37 11.29 4.76
CA GLY A 413 -5.05 10.94 5.31
C GLY A 413 -5.12 9.66 6.15
N VAL A 414 -4.00 8.96 6.27
CA VAL A 414 -3.91 7.74 7.06
C VAL A 414 -3.95 8.06 8.56
N SER A 415 -4.45 7.12 9.37
CA SER A 415 -4.50 7.25 10.83
C SER A 415 -3.31 6.55 11.49
N ILE A 416 -3.06 6.86 12.77
CA ILE A 416 -2.15 6.08 13.62
C ILE A 416 -2.98 5.02 14.35
N PRO A 417 -2.82 3.71 14.08
CA PRO A 417 -3.61 2.64 14.71
C PRO A 417 -3.59 2.70 16.22
N GLY A 418 -4.75 2.46 16.84
CA GLY A 418 -4.86 2.30 18.30
C GLY A 418 -4.51 3.53 19.14
N SER A 419 -4.11 4.64 18.52
CA SER A 419 -3.67 5.86 19.22
C SER A 419 -4.83 6.74 19.67
N GLY A 420 -5.99 6.64 19.02
CA GLY A 420 -7.09 7.60 19.15
C GLY A 420 -6.73 9.02 18.68
N GLN A 421 -5.59 9.18 17.99
CA GLN A 421 -5.11 10.43 17.45
C GLN A 421 -5.13 10.39 15.92
N GLU A 422 -5.57 11.49 15.31
CA GLU A 422 -5.44 11.70 13.87
C GLU A 422 -3.96 12.00 13.56
N CYS A 423 -3.38 11.24 12.63
CA CYS A 423 -2.10 11.59 12.03
C CYS A 423 -2.30 12.95 11.33
N PRO A 424 -1.51 14.00 11.63
CA PRO A 424 -1.82 15.34 11.13
C PRO A 424 -1.91 15.38 9.61
N ALA A 425 -3.08 15.71 9.06
CA ALA A 425 -3.33 15.77 7.61
C ALA A 425 -2.49 16.82 6.86
N THR A 426 -1.75 17.66 7.59
CA THR A 426 -0.77 18.62 7.03
C THR A 426 0.64 18.04 6.93
N SER A 427 0.88 16.84 7.45
CA SER A 427 2.15 16.15 7.37
C SER A 427 2.18 15.24 6.15
N GLY A 428 3.26 15.33 5.37
CA GLY A 428 3.54 14.36 4.31
C GLY A 428 3.79 12.95 4.86
N MET A 429 3.86 12.74 6.17
CA MET A 429 3.88 11.39 6.75
C MET A 429 2.49 10.73 6.79
N CYS A 430 1.42 11.52 6.62
CA CYS A 430 0.04 11.08 6.88
C CYS A 430 -0.89 11.32 5.68
N ALA A 431 -0.64 12.37 4.90
CA ALA A 431 -1.52 12.80 3.83
C ALA A 431 -0.80 12.73 2.48
N ALA A 432 -1.57 12.42 1.44
CA ALA A 432 -1.12 12.54 0.06
C ALA A 432 -0.99 14.02 -0.33
N LEU A 433 0.23 14.49 -0.55
CA LEU A 433 0.59 15.87 -0.84
C LEU A 433 1.38 15.92 -2.13
N LYS A 434 1.35 17.07 -2.83
CA LYS A 434 2.12 17.24 -4.06
C LYS A 434 3.60 16.90 -3.86
N GLY A 435 4.10 15.92 -4.61
CA GLY A 435 5.48 15.47 -4.57
C GLY A 435 5.63 14.14 -3.85
N TYR A 436 6.56 14.06 -2.90
CA TYR A 436 6.72 12.86 -2.08
C TYR A 436 5.89 12.99 -0.80
N ASP A 437 5.17 11.93 -0.48
CA ASP A 437 4.57 11.67 0.84
C ASP A 437 4.75 10.20 1.23
N ALA A 438 4.67 9.90 2.52
CA ALA A 438 4.91 8.56 3.04
C ALA A 438 3.83 7.55 2.60
N PRO A 439 2.51 7.84 2.67
CA PRO A 439 1.51 6.83 2.31
C PRO A 439 1.54 6.38 0.85
N THR A 440 1.92 7.27 -0.09
CA THR A 440 1.89 6.97 -1.53
C THR A 440 3.27 7.03 -2.20
N GLY A 441 4.31 7.38 -1.46
CA GLY A 441 5.68 7.52 -1.94
C GLY A 441 5.80 8.65 -2.95
N LEU A 442 6.39 8.34 -4.11
CA LEU A 442 6.44 9.23 -5.28
C LEU A 442 5.19 9.13 -6.17
N GLY A 443 4.15 8.43 -5.70
CA GLY A 443 2.93 8.14 -6.45
C GLY A 443 2.99 6.80 -7.20
N SER A 444 2.18 6.66 -8.26
CA SER A 444 2.02 5.39 -8.98
C SER A 444 2.68 5.37 -10.36
N PRO A 445 3.06 4.19 -10.90
CA PRO A 445 3.66 4.11 -12.23
C PRO A 445 2.78 4.71 -13.35
N ASN A 446 3.36 5.60 -14.16
CA ASN A 446 2.75 6.07 -15.41
C ASN A 446 3.46 5.42 -16.60
N GLY A 447 3.17 4.13 -16.78
CA GLY A 447 3.95 3.27 -17.67
C GLY A 447 5.25 2.83 -17.02
N LEU A 448 6.22 2.43 -17.84
CA LEU A 448 7.41 1.70 -17.39
C LEU A 448 8.67 2.57 -17.27
N ALA A 449 8.60 3.85 -17.60
CA ALA A 449 9.79 4.69 -17.75
C ALA A 449 10.53 4.93 -16.42
N ALA A 450 9.80 5.14 -15.31
CA ALA A 450 10.37 5.30 -13.98
C ALA A 450 11.05 4.03 -13.43
N LEU A 451 10.70 2.86 -13.98
CA LEU A 451 11.09 1.54 -13.48
C LEU A 451 12.29 0.95 -14.22
N ARG A 452 12.87 1.70 -15.17
CA ARG A 452 14.10 1.32 -15.87
C ARG A 452 15.31 1.74 -15.02
N SER A 453 16.25 0.83 -14.83
CA SER A 453 17.55 1.12 -14.19
C SER A 453 18.53 1.80 -15.13
#